data_AF-A0A6P3YWN8-F1
#
_entry.id   AF-A0A6P3YWN8-F1
#
_cell.length_a   1.000
_cell.length_b   1.000
_cell.length_c   1.000
_cell.angle_alpha   90.00
_cell.angle_beta   90.00
_cell.angle_gamma   90.00
#
_symmetry.space_group_name_H-M   'P 1'
#
loop_
_entity.id
_entity.type
_entity.pdbx_description
1 polymer ?
#
loop_
_entity_poly.entity_id
_entity_poly.type
_entity_poly.pdbx_seq_one_letter_code
_entity_poly.pdbx_strand_id
1 'polypeptide(L)'
;MDTLVQEHLDRYWAGKQNVDAYKLSLHLLLTLACRFLMGYQDHARIEKLSDYMNNVMFALDVIPLKIPGTCFYRGLKAAESVTKEIRVLIKEKKAAMVSGVEMQDIFSFMISKPDPSTGKFMPDGDIADKMMGLLSAAFNSPCINITFIMKFLAERPEILQKNNLT
;
A
#
# COMPACT_ATOMS: atom_id res chain seq x y z
N MET A 1 -12.14 8.56 -1.62
CA MET A 1 -10.69 8.62 -1.90
C MET A 1 -10.21 10.05 -1.70
N ASP A 2 -10.86 11.02 -2.34
CA ASP A 2 -10.51 12.45 -2.29
C ASP A 2 -10.40 13.02 -0.87
N THR A 3 -11.32 12.69 0.03
CA THR A 3 -11.26 13.12 1.44
C THR A 3 -9.97 12.66 2.14
N LEU A 4 -9.52 11.42 1.90
CA LEU A 4 -8.28 10.91 2.50
C LEU A 4 -7.04 11.59 1.93
N VAL A 5 -7.09 11.97 0.65
CA VAL A 5 -6.02 12.74 0.01
C VAL A 5 -5.97 14.15 0.61
N GLN A 6 -7.11 14.81 0.74
CA GLN A 6 -7.21 16.14 1.37
C GLN A 6 -6.70 16.11 2.81
N GLU A 7 -7.19 15.17 3.64
CA GLU A 7 -6.72 14.98 5.02
C GLU A 7 -5.20 14.74 5.09
N HIS A 8 -4.65 13.96 4.15
CA HIS A 8 -3.21 13.72 4.08
C HIS A 8 -2.43 15.00 3.72
N LEU A 9 -2.89 15.76 2.73
CA LEU A 9 -2.29 17.03 2.34
C LEU A 9 -2.33 18.04 3.50
N ASP A 10 -3.47 18.21 4.14
CA ASP A 10 -3.66 19.13 5.26
C ASP A 10 -2.77 18.75 6.45
N ARG A 11 -2.66 17.45 6.75
CA ARG A 11 -1.90 16.96 7.90
C ARG A 11 -0.39 16.99 7.70
N TYR A 12 0.09 16.61 6.51
CA TYR A 12 1.51 16.34 6.29
C TYR A 12 2.21 17.35 5.36
N TRP A 13 1.47 18.07 4.52
CA TRP A 13 2.03 18.99 3.53
C TRP A 13 1.78 20.46 3.90
N ALA A 14 0.54 20.81 4.25
CA ALA A 14 0.14 22.19 4.50
C ALA A 14 0.95 22.83 5.64
N GLY A 15 1.37 24.07 5.43
CA GLY A 15 2.14 24.85 6.41
C GLY A 15 3.58 24.38 6.64
N LYS A 16 4.09 23.38 5.90
CA LYS A 16 5.49 22.95 5.97
C LYS A 16 6.34 23.73 4.96
N GLN A 17 7.51 24.21 5.39
CA GLN A 17 8.46 24.88 4.50
C GLN A 17 9.13 23.90 3.52
N ASN A 18 9.43 22.70 3.99
CA ASN A 18 10.06 21.64 3.21
C ASN A 18 9.32 20.33 3.46
N VAL A 19 9.11 19.56 2.41
CA VAL A 19 8.47 18.24 2.45
C VAL A 19 9.27 17.25 1.64
N ASP A 20 9.32 16.01 2.11
CA ASP A 20 9.83 14.88 1.33
C ASP A 20 8.66 14.32 0.50
N ALA A 21 8.56 14.78 -0.75
CA ALA A 21 7.47 14.40 -1.64
C ALA A 21 7.40 12.88 -1.86
N TYR A 22 8.54 12.19 -1.93
CA TYR A 22 8.57 10.74 -2.10
C TYR A 22 8.00 10.04 -0.87
N LYS A 23 8.52 10.35 0.32
CA LYS A 23 8.08 9.72 1.56
C LYS A 23 6.59 9.95 1.83
N LEU A 24 6.10 11.17 1.59
CA LEU A 24 4.69 11.50 1.80
C LEU A 24 3.78 10.85 0.75
N SER A 25 4.21 10.79 -0.52
CA SER A 25 3.47 10.07 -1.56
C SER A 25 3.37 8.58 -1.27
N LEU A 26 4.47 7.97 -0.81
CA LEU A 26 4.51 6.58 -0.39
C LEU A 26 3.51 6.31 0.74
N HIS A 27 3.55 7.15 1.78
CA HIS A 27 2.63 7.05 2.91
C HIS A 27 1.16 7.19 2.46
N LEU A 28 0.84 8.19 1.63
CA LEU A 28 -0.51 8.39 1.10
C LEU A 28 -1.00 7.15 0.34
N LEU A 29 -0.25 6.72 -0.67
CA LEU A 29 -0.68 5.66 -1.58
C LEU A 29 -0.81 4.32 -0.87
N LEU A 30 0.10 4.00 0.05
CA LEU A 30 -0.05 2.78 0.83
C LEU A 30 -1.24 2.87 1.79
N THR A 31 -1.48 4.02 2.42
CA THR A 31 -2.66 4.20 3.28
C THR A 31 -3.95 3.95 2.49
N LEU A 32 -4.03 4.50 1.26
CA LEU A 32 -5.15 4.24 0.35
C LEU A 32 -5.23 2.76 -0.02
N ALA A 33 -4.10 2.13 -0.41
CA ALA A 33 -4.06 0.71 -0.76
C ALA A 33 -4.53 -0.19 0.40
N CYS A 34 -4.07 0.06 1.62
CA CYS A 34 -4.48 -0.69 2.81
C CYS A 34 -5.98 -0.50 3.09
N ARG A 35 -6.49 0.72 3.01
CA ARG A 35 -7.91 1.01 3.24
C ARG A 35 -8.82 0.39 2.18
N PHE A 36 -8.49 0.55 0.89
CA PHE A 36 -9.35 0.08 -0.20
C PHE A 36 -9.19 -1.41 -0.50
N LEU A 37 -7.96 -1.92 -0.52
CA LEU A 37 -7.72 -3.32 -0.85
C LEU A 37 -8.02 -4.23 0.35
N MET A 38 -7.62 -3.82 1.56
CA MET A 38 -7.67 -4.65 2.76
C MET A 38 -8.79 -4.26 3.74
N GLY A 39 -9.41 -3.09 3.60
CA GLY A 39 -10.37 -2.60 4.58
C GLY A 39 -9.74 -2.17 5.92
N TYR A 40 -8.42 -1.94 5.98
CA TYR A 40 -7.75 -1.56 7.22
C TYR A 40 -8.13 -0.14 7.67
N GLN A 41 -8.43 0.02 8.95
CA GLN A 41 -8.70 1.33 9.58
C GLN A 41 -7.66 1.70 10.64
N ASP A 42 -6.86 0.74 11.11
CA ASP A 42 -5.84 0.96 12.13
C ASP A 42 -4.60 1.64 11.52
N HIS A 43 -4.33 2.86 11.94
CA HIS A 43 -3.21 3.66 11.44
C HIS A 43 -1.85 3.07 11.81
N ALA A 44 -1.70 2.51 13.02
CA ALA A 44 -0.42 1.96 13.47
C ALA A 44 -0.05 0.68 12.70
N ARG A 45 -1.05 -0.16 12.38
CA ARG A 45 -0.85 -1.32 11.51
C ARG A 45 -0.45 -0.90 10.09
N ILE A 46 -1.08 0.14 9.54
CA ILE A 46 -0.76 0.68 8.22
C ILE A 46 0.67 1.23 8.17
N GLU A 47 1.08 2.03 9.15
CA GLU A 47 2.45 2.57 9.22
C GLU A 47 3.50 1.45 9.29
N LYS A 48 3.28 0.46 10.16
CA LYS A 48 4.19 -0.69 10.27
C LYS A 48 4.25 -1.51 8.98
N LEU A 49 3.11 -1.70 8.31
CA LEU A 49 3.05 -2.37 7.02
C LEU A 49 3.83 -1.59 5.95
N SER A 50 3.81 -0.25 6.02
CA SER A 50 4.57 0.63 5.13
C SER A 50 6.06 0.41 5.18
N ASP A 51 6.61 0.36 6.39
CA ASP A 51 8.05 0.16 6.56
C ASP A 51 8.49 -1.20 5.98
N TYR A 52 7.67 -2.24 6.14
CA TYR A 52 7.96 -3.53 5.54
C TYR A 52 7.81 -3.51 4.02
N MET A 53 6.71 -2.97 3.49
CA MET A 53 6.47 -2.93 2.04
C MET A 53 7.55 -2.16 1.30
N ASN A 54 8.06 -1.06 1.87
CA ASN A 54 9.18 -0.32 1.29
C ASN A 54 10.45 -1.18 1.18
N ASN A 55 10.79 -1.93 2.25
CA ASN A 55 11.90 -2.88 2.22
C ASN A 55 11.70 -4.02 1.22
N VAL A 56 10.47 -4.48 1.01
CA VAL A 56 10.13 -5.47 -0.02
C VAL A 56 10.43 -4.90 -1.41
N MET A 57 9.98 -3.68 -1.71
CA MET A 57 10.20 -3.08 -3.04
C MET A 57 11.68 -2.84 -3.32
N PHE A 58 12.44 -2.29 -2.37
CA PHE A 58 13.88 -2.12 -2.54
C PHE A 58 14.62 -3.43 -2.79
N ALA A 59 14.13 -4.55 -2.28
CA ALA A 59 14.75 -5.85 -2.52
C ALA A 59 14.52 -6.40 -3.93
N LEU A 60 13.56 -5.87 -4.70
CA LEU A 60 13.33 -6.25 -6.09
C LEU A 60 14.38 -5.65 -7.04
N ASP A 61 14.99 -4.52 -6.66
CA ASP A 61 15.92 -3.74 -7.50
C ASP A 61 17.40 -4.04 -7.22
N VAL A 62 17.71 -5.05 -6.40
CA VAL A 62 19.08 -5.37 -5.95
C VAL A 62 19.50 -6.79 -6.30
N ILE A 63 20.81 -7.04 -6.28
CA ILE A 63 21.35 -8.38 -6.47
C ILE A 63 20.80 -9.31 -5.35
N PRO A 64 20.25 -10.48 -5.68
CA PRO A 64 19.55 -11.36 -4.73
C PRO A 64 20.50 -12.14 -3.81
N LEU A 65 21.35 -11.45 -3.06
CA LEU A 65 22.30 -12.04 -2.12
C LEU A 65 21.63 -12.24 -0.75
N LYS A 66 21.38 -13.50 -0.39
CA LYS A 66 20.78 -13.90 0.90
C LYS A 66 21.83 -13.94 2.03
N ILE A 67 22.48 -12.82 2.28
CA ILE A 67 23.49 -12.65 3.34
C ILE A 67 22.92 -11.70 4.40
N PRO A 68 22.96 -12.02 5.70
CA PRO A 68 22.51 -11.12 6.76
C PRO A 68 23.11 -9.71 6.61
N GLY A 69 22.26 -8.70 6.68
CA GLY A 69 22.67 -7.29 6.51
C GLY A 69 22.58 -6.74 5.08
N THR A 70 22.37 -7.56 4.06
CA THR A 70 22.10 -7.06 2.69
C THR A 70 20.67 -6.52 2.55
N CYS A 71 20.47 -5.68 1.52
CA CYS A 71 19.13 -5.19 1.18
C CYS A 71 18.17 -6.35 0.87
N PHE A 72 18.60 -7.31 0.04
CA PHE A 72 17.79 -8.48 -0.29
C PHE A 72 17.41 -9.31 0.94
N TYR A 73 18.34 -9.54 1.87
CA TYR A 73 18.03 -10.25 3.12
C TYR A 73 16.99 -9.51 3.97
N ARG A 74 17.11 -8.18 4.11
CA ARG A 74 16.11 -7.36 4.82
C ARG A 74 14.75 -7.42 4.14
N GLY A 75 14.71 -7.36 2.81
CA GLY A 75 13.46 -7.48 2.06
C GLY A 75 12.78 -8.83 2.23
N LEU A 76 13.54 -9.93 2.26
CA LEU A 76 12.98 -11.25 2.58
C LEU A 76 12.35 -11.28 3.98
N LYS A 77 12.99 -10.68 4.99
CA LYS A 77 12.43 -10.58 6.35
C LYS A 77 11.21 -9.67 6.43
N ALA A 78 11.20 -8.61 5.64
CA ALA A 78 10.03 -7.75 5.50
C ALA A 78 8.87 -8.50 4.83
N ALA A 79 9.13 -9.26 3.76
CA ALA A 79 8.12 -10.08 3.10
C ALA A 79 7.52 -11.12 4.05
N GLU A 80 8.33 -11.82 4.84
CA GLU A 80 7.86 -12.73 5.90
C GLU A 80 6.90 -12.02 6.88
N SER A 81 7.21 -10.78 7.25
CA SER A 81 6.41 -9.97 8.19
C SER A 81 5.08 -9.52 7.57
N VAL A 82 5.10 -9.07 6.31
CA VAL A 82 3.89 -8.70 5.55
C VAL A 82 2.99 -9.92 5.37
N THR A 83 3.53 -11.06 4.94
CA THR A 83 2.74 -12.29 4.76
C THR A 83 2.10 -12.74 6.07
N LYS A 84 2.81 -12.61 7.20
CA LYS A 84 2.24 -12.90 8.52
C LYS A 84 1.06 -11.98 8.83
N GLU A 85 1.21 -10.68 8.59
CA GLU A 85 0.16 -9.68 8.81
C GLU A 85 -1.08 -9.96 7.95
N ILE A 86 -0.87 -10.26 6.67
CA ILE A 86 -1.95 -10.63 5.74
C ILE A 86 -2.68 -11.89 6.24
N ARG A 87 -1.97 -12.91 6.71
CA ARG A 87 -2.59 -14.12 7.28
C ARG A 87 -3.39 -13.86 8.56
N VAL A 88 -2.93 -12.92 9.40
CA VAL A 88 -3.71 -12.48 10.56
C VAL A 88 -5.01 -11.84 10.09
N LEU A 89 -4.95 -10.96 9.10
CA LEU A 89 -6.15 -10.32 8.56
C LEU A 89 -7.12 -11.30 7.90
N ILE A 90 -6.64 -12.35 7.22
CA ILE A 90 -7.51 -13.42 6.71
C ILE A 90 -8.37 -14.00 7.83
N LYS A 91 -7.76 -14.29 8.98
CA LYS A 91 -8.48 -14.86 10.14
C LYS A 91 -9.47 -13.87 10.73
N GLU A 92 -9.05 -12.61 10.90
CA GLU A 92 -9.91 -11.53 11.40
C GLU A 92 -11.14 -11.34 10.50
N LYS A 93 -10.94 -11.31 9.18
CA LYS A 93 -12.02 -11.17 8.21
C LYS A 93 -12.95 -12.37 8.18
N LYS A 94 -12.42 -13.60 8.18
CA LYS A 94 -13.26 -14.82 8.27
C LYS A 94 -14.13 -14.81 9.53
N ALA A 95 -13.59 -14.40 10.67
CA ALA A 95 -14.36 -14.27 11.91
C ALA A 95 -15.45 -13.19 11.84
N ALA A 96 -15.13 -12.03 11.25
CA ALA A 96 -16.09 -10.95 11.05
C ALA A 96 -17.24 -11.36 10.11
N MET A 97 -16.94 -12.09 9.03
CA MET A 97 -17.95 -12.63 8.11
C MET A 97 -18.92 -13.60 8.80
N VAL A 98 -18.40 -14.50 9.64
CA VAL A 98 -19.25 -15.40 10.45
C VAL A 98 -20.18 -14.63 11.38
N SER A 99 -19.74 -13.46 11.85
CA SER A 99 -20.53 -12.56 12.71
C SER A 99 -21.53 -11.68 11.93
N GLY A 100 -21.65 -11.87 10.60
CA GLY A 100 -22.59 -11.13 9.75
C GLY A 100 -22.11 -9.75 9.31
N VAL A 101 -20.82 -9.42 9.49
CA VAL A 101 -20.27 -8.14 9.02
C VAL A 101 -20.08 -8.20 7.50
N GLU A 102 -20.78 -7.32 6.80
CA GLU A 102 -20.60 -7.14 5.36
C GLU A 102 -19.32 -6.32 5.11
N MET A 103 -18.39 -6.88 4.34
CA MET A 103 -17.14 -6.20 4.00
C MET A 103 -17.01 -6.06 2.48
N GLN A 104 -16.76 -4.84 2.05
CA GLN A 104 -16.79 -4.42 0.65
C GLN A 104 -15.38 -4.04 0.15
N ASP A 105 -14.40 -4.90 0.42
CA ASP A 105 -13.02 -4.75 -0.05
C ASP A 105 -12.54 -5.98 -0.84
N ILE A 106 -11.52 -5.79 -1.67
CA ILE A 106 -10.99 -6.83 -2.57
C ILE A 106 -10.50 -8.05 -1.78
N PHE A 107 -9.93 -7.84 -0.60
CA PHE A 107 -9.50 -8.92 0.29
C PHE A 107 -10.68 -9.79 0.72
N SER A 108 -11.78 -9.17 1.12
CA SER A 108 -13.02 -9.85 1.53
C SER A 108 -13.69 -10.56 0.36
N PHE A 109 -13.61 -9.99 -0.85
CA PHE A 109 -14.03 -10.67 -2.07
C PHE A 109 -13.24 -11.97 -2.30
N MET A 110 -11.91 -11.94 -2.18
CA MET A 110 -11.07 -13.12 -2.38
C MET A 110 -11.31 -14.23 -1.34
N ILE A 111 -11.67 -13.86 -0.11
CA ILE A 111 -12.03 -14.83 0.95
C ILE A 111 -13.41 -15.47 0.67
N SER A 112 -14.39 -14.66 0.28
CA SER A 112 -15.81 -15.04 0.32
C SER A 112 -16.36 -15.57 -1.00
N LYS A 113 -15.67 -15.33 -2.12
CA LYS A 113 -16.15 -15.75 -3.44
C LYS A 113 -15.42 -17.02 -3.90
N PRO A 114 -16.14 -18.13 -4.13
CA PRO A 114 -15.55 -19.30 -4.75
C PRO A 114 -15.26 -19.01 -6.23
N ASP A 115 -14.30 -19.72 -6.78
CA ASP A 115 -14.02 -19.73 -8.20
C ASP A 115 -15.28 -20.17 -8.99
N PRO A 116 -15.77 -19.37 -9.96
CA PRO A 116 -17.01 -19.69 -10.68
C PRO A 116 -16.97 -20.98 -11.50
N SER A 117 -15.78 -21.43 -11.91
CA SER A 117 -15.61 -22.60 -12.77
C SER A 117 -15.46 -23.91 -11.98
N THR A 118 -14.84 -23.84 -10.79
CA THR A 118 -14.54 -25.02 -9.97
C THR A 118 -15.36 -25.10 -8.68
N GLY A 119 -16.01 -24.01 -8.27
CA GLY A 119 -16.71 -23.89 -7.00
C GLY A 119 -15.81 -23.88 -5.76
N LYS A 120 -14.49 -23.90 -5.93
CA LYS A 120 -13.52 -23.95 -4.83
C LYS A 120 -13.19 -22.55 -4.31
N PHE A 121 -13.05 -22.42 -2.99
CA PHE A 121 -12.53 -21.20 -2.38
C PHE A 121 -11.02 -21.10 -2.57
N MET A 122 -10.54 -19.86 -2.67
CA MET A 122 -9.11 -19.58 -2.79
C MET A 122 -8.38 -19.98 -1.50
N PRO A 123 -7.27 -20.75 -1.59
CA PRO A 123 -6.44 -21.06 -0.43
C PRO A 123 -5.85 -19.79 0.20
N ASP A 124 -5.70 -19.78 1.53
CA ASP A 124 -5.17 -18.63 2.27
C ASP A 124 -3.77 -18.22 1.84
N GLY A 125 -2.96 -19.18 1.35
CA GLY A 125 -1.64 -18.91 0.75
C GLY A 125 -1.76 -18.06 -0.50
N ASP A 126 -2.62 -18.46 -1.43
CA ASP A 126 -2.85 -17.77 -2.71
C ASP A 126 -3.45 -16.38 -2.50
N ILE A 127 -4.36 -16.23 -1.52
CA ILE A 127 -4.89 -14.92 -1.11
C ILE A 127 -3.73 -14.04 -0.62
N ALA A 128 -2.83 -14.58 0.21
CA ALA A 128 -1.73 -13.83 0.76
C ALA A 128 -0.75 -13.35 -0.32
N ASP A 129 -0.42 -14.22 -1.28
CA ASP A 129 0.49 -13.90 -2.38
C ASP A 129 -0.13 -12.86 -3.34
N LYS A 130 -1.43 -12.99 -3.66
CA LYS A 130 -2.15 -11.99 -4.47
C LYS A 130 -2.22 -10.64 -3.77
N MET A 131 -2.48 -10.63 -2.47
CA MET A 131 -2.53 -9.38 -1.70
C MET A 131 -1.17 -8.70 -1.62
N MET A 132 -0.09 -9.45 -1.44
CA MET A 132 1.27 -8.92 -1.53
C MET A 132 1.49 -8.22 -2.88
N GLY A 133 1.17 -8.91 -3.99
CA GLY A 133 1.33 -8.34 -5.34
C GLY A 133 0.49 -7.09 -5.57
N LEU A 134 -0.79 -7.11 -5.16
CA LEU A 134 -1.70 -5.96 -5.30
C LEU A 134 -1.23 -4.75 -4.49
N LEU A 135 -0.79 -4.96 -3.24
CA LEU A 135 -0.25 -3.88 -2.42
C LEU A 135 1.00 -3.29 -3.06
N SER A 136 1.96 -4.12 -3.48
CA SER A 136 3.19 -3.67 -4.16
C SER A 136 2.90 -2.82 -5.40
N ALA A 137 1.95 -3.24 -6.23
CA ALA A 137 1.56 -2.51 -7.43
C ALA A 137 0.85 -1.18 -7.12
N ALA A 138 0.09 -1.12 -6.03
CA ALA A 138 -0.76 0.03 -5.72
C ALA A 138 0.02 1.29 -5.28
N PHE A 139 1.22 1.15 -4.70
CA PHE A 139 1.96 2.32 -4.20
C PHE A 139 3.26 2.62 -4.96
N ASN A 140 4.03 1.63 -5.40
CA ASN A 140 5.42 1.91 -5.81
C ASN A 140 5.51 2.80 -7.05
N SER A 141 4.89 2.38 -8.16
CA SER A 141 4.90 3.15 -9.41
C SER A 141 4.17 4.50 -9.27
N PRO A 142 2.97 4.59 -8.65
CA PRO A 142 2.31 5.87 -8.47
C PRO A 142 3.11 6.82 -7.55
N CYS A 143 3.82 6.31 -6.54
CA CYS A 143 4.65 7.13 -5.64
C CYS A 143 5.79 7.79 -6.40
N ILE A 144 6.49 7.01 -7.24
CA ILE A 144 7.54 7.51 -8.12
C ILE A 144 6.97 8.57 -9.07
N ASN A 145 5.82 8.32 -9.68
CA ASN A 145 5.16 9.27 -10.58
C ASN A 145 4.81 10.59 -9.87
N ILE A 146 4.19 10.55 -8.69
CA ILE A 146 3.86 11.78 -7.94
C ILE A 146 5.14 12.54 -7.58
N THR A 147 6.21 11.83 -7.18
CA THR A 147 7.51 12.43 -6.88
C THR A 147 8.06 13.20 -8.10
N PHE A 148 8.02 12.60 -9.29
CA PHE A 148 8.45 13.25 -10.52
C PHE A 148 7.54 14.41 -10.93
N ILE A 149 6.22 14.28 -10.80
CA ILE A 149 5.28 15.37 -11.05
C ILE A 149 5.63 16.57 -10.16
N MET A 150 5.80 16.36 -8.85
CA MET A 150 6.18 17.42 -7.92
C MET A 150 7.52 18.06 -8.29
N LYS A 151 8.52 17.25 -8.66
CA LYS A 151 9.82 17.74 -9.12
C LYS A 151 9.68 18.64 -10.36
N PHE A 152 8.96 18.18 -11.39
CA PHE A 152 8.83 18.94 -12.63
C PHE A 152 8.00 20.22 -12.47
N LEU A 153 6.98 20.21 -11.61
CA LEU A 153 6.23 21.43 -11.28
C LEU A 153 7.10 22.44 -10.51
N ALA A 154 7.94 21.97 -9.59
CA ALA A 154 8.86 22.83 -8.84
C ALA A 154 9.95 23.46 -9.73
N GLU A 155 10.42 22.73 -10.74
CA GLU A 155 11.42 23.22 -11.71
C GLU A 155 10.84 24.14 -12.80
N ARG A 156 9.51 24.17 -12.95
CA ARG A 156 8.80 24.93 -13.99
C ARG A 156 7.61 25.70 -13.42
N PRO A 157 7.84 26.70 -12.55
CA PRO A 157 6.78 27.44 -11.87
C PRO A 157 5.82 28.17 -12.83
N GLU A 158 6.23 28.45 -14.06
CA GLU A 158 5.39 29.01 -15.12
C GLU A 158 4.18 28.11 -15.48
N ILE A 159 4.30 26.79 -15.29
CA ILE A 159 3.20 25.84 -15.53
C ILE A 159 2.12 26.00 -14.45
N LEU A 160 2.52 26.24 -13.20
CA LEU A 160 1.58 26.45 -12.09
C LEU A 160 0.81 27.76 -12.25
N GLN A 161 1.47 28.82 -12.71
CA GLN A 161 0.82 30.12 -12.93
C GLN A 161 -0.26 30.06 -14.02
N LYS A 162 -0.08 29.21 -15.03
CA LYS A 162 -1.05 29.06 -16.14
C LYS A 162 -2.36 28.37 -15.71
N ASN A 163 -2.33 27.59 -14.64
CA ASN A 163 -3.49 26.87 -14.12
C ASN A 163 -4.25 27.63 -13.02
N ASN A 164 -3.78 28.81 -12.60
CA ASN A 164 -4.46 29.69 -11.63
C ASN A 164 -5.43 30.69 -12.31
N LEU A 165 -5.90 30.38 -13.52
CA LEU A 165 -6.96 31.12 -14.22
C LEU A 165 -8.27 30.32 -14.17
N THR A 166 -8.84 30.15 -12.97
CA THR A 166 -10.27 29.87 -12.74
C THR A 166 -10.61 30.15 -11.28
#